data_AF-A0A943QFU7-F1
#
_entry.id   AF-A0A943QFU7-F1
#
_cell.length_a   1.000
_cell.length_b   1.000
_cell.length_c   1.000
_cell.angle_alpha   90.00
_cell.angle_beta   90.00
_cell.angle_gamma   90.00
#
_symmetry.space_group_name_H-M   'P 1'
#
loop_
_entity.id
_entity.type
_entity.pdbx_description
1 polymer ?
#
loop_
_entity_poly.entity_id
_entity_poly.type
_entity_poly.pdbx_seq_one_letter_code
_entity_poly.pdbx_strand_id
1 'polypeptide(L)' 'AIGRYAVGGGAIASDIAVGDYAKANIAIGNKVEGLKTLSLDSSKEEIKRVIREEYPNIKNWIVDLVNYFVNNFS' A
#
# COMPACT_ATOMS: atom_id res chain seq x y z
N ALA A 1 5.99 2.37 -11.23
CA ALA A 1 6.65 3.34 -10.33
C ALA A 1 7.64 2.62 -9.42
N ILE A 2 8.75 3.25 -9.06
CA ILE A 2 9.77 2.71 -8.14
C ILE A 2 10.08 3.75 -7.07
N GLY A 3 10.20 3.36 -5.80
CA GLY A 3 10.56 4.30 -4.72
C GLY A 3 10.49 3.71 -3.32
N ARG A 4 10.44 4.58 -2.30
CA ARG A 4 10.16 4.16 -0.92
C ARG A 4 8.66 3.88 -0.71
N TYR A 5 7.85 4.75 -1.29
CA TYR A 5 6.42 4.60 -1.47
C TYR A 5 6.14 4.72 -2.96
N ALA A 6 5.37 3.81 -3.55
CA ALA A 6 5.10 3.84 -4.99
C ALA A 6 3.65 3.50 -5.31
N VAL A 7 3.08 4.20 -6.30
CA VAL A 7 1.72 3.96 -6.80
C VAL A 7 1.72 3.94 -8.33
N GLY A 8 0.99 3.01 -8.93
CA GLY A 8 0.76 2.93 -10.38
C GLY A 8 0.36 1.52 -10.83
N GLY A 9 0.11 1.30 -12.12
CA GLY A 9 -0.30 -0.03 -12.63
C GLY A 9 0.68 -1.15 -12.24
N GLY A 10 1.99 -0.89 -12.34
CA GLY A 10 3.03 -1.70 -11.70
C GLY A 10 3.84 -0.85 -10.72
N ALA A 11 3.93 -1.27 -9.46
CA ALA A 11 4.60 -0.55 -8.39
C ALA A 11 5.59 -1.45 -7.64
N ILE A 12 6.82 -0.99 -7.50
CA ILE A 12 7.85 -1.66 -6.67
C ILE A 12 8.36 -0.64 -5.66
N ALA A 13 8.30 -0.96 -4.38
CA ALA A 13 8.75 -0.06 -3.33
C ALA A 13 9.47 -0.78 -2.20
N SER A 14 10.27 -0.06 -1.41
CA SER A 14 10.85 -0.63 -0.19
C SER A 14 9.79 -0.79 0.91
N ASP A 15 8.95 0.23 1.11
CA ASP A 15 8.05 0.26 2.27
C ASP A 15 6.61 -0.07 1.83
N ILE A 16 5.99 0.76 0.98
CA ILE A 16 4.59 0.59 0.57
C ILE A 16 4.44 0.72 -0.94
N ALA A 17 3.82 -0.28 -1.58
CA ALA A 17 3.45 -0.24 -3.00
C ALA A 17 1.94 -0.45 -3.18
N VAL A 18 1.30 0.37 -4.03
CA VAL A 18 -0.12 0.25 -4.41
C VAL A 18 -0.23 0.16 -5.93
N GLY A 19 -0.91 -0.85 -6.46
CA GLY A 19 -1.06 -1.04 -7.90
C GLY A 19 -1.75 -2.33 -8.29
N ASP A 20 -1.96 -2.55 -9.59
CA ASP A 20 -2.46 -3.85 -10.08
C ASP A 20 -1.42 -4.95 -9.81
N TYR A 21 -0.15 -4.68 -10.14
CA TYR A 21 1.01 -5.40 -9.61
C TYR A 21 1.75 -4.56 -8.58
N ALA A 22 1.91 -5.06 -7.35
CA ALA A 22 2.61 -4.37 -6.28
C ALA A 22 3.64 -5.25 -5.57
N LYS A 23 4.86 -4.75 -5.40
CA LYS A 23 5.94 -5.41 -4.65
C LYS A 23 6.57 -4.49 -3.62
N ALA A 24 6.45 -4.81 -2.33
CA ALA A 24 7.01 -4.02 -1.23
C ALA A 24 6.95 -4.76 0.11
N ASN A 25 7.45 -4.16 1.19
CA ASN A 25 7.20 -4.69 2.54
C ASN A 25 5.69 -4.80 2.83
N ILE A 26 4.94 -3.72 2.55
CA ILE A 26 3.47 -3.71 2.47
C ILE A 26 3.05 -3.53 1.01
N ALA A 27 2.51 -4.58 0.39
CA ALA A 27 2.02 -4.56 -0.99
C ALA A 27 0.48 -4.60 -1.02
N ILE A 28 -0.15 -3.66 -1.72
CA ILE A 28 -1.61 -3.55 -1.86
C ILE A 28 -1.97 -3.60 -3.34
N GLY A 29 -2.78 -4.56 -3.76
CA GLY A 29 -3.05 -4.77 -5.18
C GLY A 29 -3.78 -6.06 -5.52
N ASN A 30 -3.96 -6.31 -6.82
CA ASN A 30 -4.53 -7.56 -7.33
C ASN A 30 -3.48 -8.68 -7.38
N LYS A 31 -2.24 -8.35 -7.76
CA LYS A 31 -1.08 -9.25 -7.74
C LYS A 31 0.02 -8.66 -6.86
N VAL A 32 0.26 -9.29 -5.73
CA VAL A 32 1.09 -8.74 -4.65
C VAL A 32 2.26 -9.64 -4.28
N GLU A 33 3.41 -9.03 -3.99
CA GLU A 33 4.61 -9.68 -3.45
C GLU A 33 5.13 -8.85 -2.27
N GLY A 34 5.02 -9.36 -1.05
CA GLY A 34 5.48 -8.63 0.14
C GLY A 34 5.41 -9.43 1.42
N LEU A 35 5.96 -8.87 2.51
CA LEU A 35 5.84 -9.47 3.85
C LEU A 35 4.42 -9.32 4.40
N LYS A 36 3.78 -8.19 4.13
CA LYS A 36 2.34 -7.97 4.34
C LYS A 36 1.68 -7.64 3.03
N THR A 37 0.59 -8.35 2.73
CA THR A 37 -0.15 -8.20 1.48
C THR A 37 -1.61 -7.89 1.77
N LEU A 38 -2.19 -6.95 1.05
CA LEU A 38 -3.59 -6.56 1.14
C LEU A 38 -4.24 -6.52 -0.24
N SER A 39 -5.53 -6.80 -0.31
CA SER A 39 -6.32 -6.62 -1.53
C SER A 39 -6.69 -5.14 -1.71
N LEU A 40 -7.03 -4.72 -2.93
CA LEU A 40 -7.66 -3.42 -3.17
C LEU A 40 -9.02 -3.31 -2.45
N ASP A 41 -9.71 -4.43 -2.22
CA ASP A 41 -10.98 -4.48 -1.51
C ASP A 41 -10.86 -4.45 0.03
N SER A 42 -9.64 -4.42 0.56
CA SER A 42 -9.42 -4.30 2.01
C SER A 42 -10.01 -3.01 2.55
N SER A 43 -10.59 -3.05 3.76
CA SER A 43 -11.20 -1.87 4.36
C SER A 43 -10.15 -0.81 4.69
N LYS A 44 -10.57 0.47 4.72
CA LYS A 44 -9.67 1.58 5.10
C LYS A 44 -9.12 1.38 6.51
N GLU A 45 -9.91 0.82 7.41
CA GLU A 45 -9.53 0.52 8.79
C GLU A 45 -8.46 -0.57 8.82
N GLU A 46 -8.60 -1.63 8.02
CA GLU A 46 -7.61 -2.69 7.90
C GLU A 46 -6.28 -2.16 7.34
N ILE A 47 -6.34 -1.43 6.22
CA ILE A 47 -5.16 -0.82 5.58
C ILE A 47 -4.43 0.08 6.57
N LYS A 48 -5.17 0.97 7.24
CA LYS A 48 -4.61 1.90 8.25
C LYS A 48 -3.99 1.15 9.43
N ARG A 49 -4.65 0.09 9.92
CA ARG A 49 -4.14 -0.74 11.01
C ARG A 49 -2.81 -1.40 10.62
N VAL A 50 -2.78 -2.09 9.48
CA VAL A 50 -1.58 -2.80 9.00
C VAL A 50 -0.40 -1.85 8.78
N ILE A 51 -0.64 -0.69 8.17
CA ILE A 51 0.42 0.32 7.95
C ILE A 51 0.96 0.84 9.28
N ARG A 52 0.11 1.10 10.28
CA ARG A 52 0.54 1.64 11.58
C ARG A 52 1.21 0.61 12.48
N GLU A 53 0.81 -0.65 12.40
CA GLU A 53 1.49 -1.74 13.09
C GLU A 53 2.92 -1.92 12.60
N GLU A 54 3.13 -1.80 11.28
CA GLU A 54 4.46 -1.94 10.68
C GLU A 54 5.31 -0.66 10.77
N TYR A 55 4.67 0.50 10.63
CA TYR A 55 5.33 1.81 10.65
C TYR A 55 4.68 2.74 11.69
N PRO A 56 4.96 2.57 13.00
CA PRO A 56 4.29 3.32 14.07
C PRO A 56 4.43 4.85 13.98
N ASN A 57 5.53 5.33 13.40
CA ASN A 57 5.86 6.76 13.26
C ASN A 57 5.55 7.31 11.85
N ILE A 58 4.82 6.58 11.01
CA ILE A 58 4.47 7.04 9.66
C ILE A 58 3.61 8.31 9.73
N LYS A 59 3.87 9.26 8.82
CA LYS A 59 3.11 10.50 8.76
C LYS A 59 1.69 10.21 8.28
N ASN A 60 0.69 10.84 8.91
CA ASN A 60 -0.72 10.63 8.58
C ASN A 60 -1.01 10.83 7.08
N TRP A 61 -0.43 11.87 6.46
CA TRP A 61 -0.66 12.15 5.04
C TRP A 61 -0.23 11.01 4.10
N ILE A 62 0.74 10.16 4.50
CA ILE A 62 1.14 8.99 3.71
C ILE A 62 0.04 7.92 3.77
N VAL A 63 -0.52 7.69 4.96
CA VAL A 63 -1.63 6.74 5.16
C VAL A 63 -2.86 7.22 4.40
N ASP A 64 -3.14 8.52 4.43
CA ASP A 64 -4.26 9.12 3.70
C ASP A 64 -4.05 9.01 2.18
N LEU A 65 -2.81 9.18 1.71
CA LEU A 65 -2.46 9.00 0.30
C LEU A 65 -2.65 7.55 -0.15
N VAL A 66 -2.20 6.57 0.64
CA VAL A 66 -2.39 5.15 0.35
C VAL A 66 -3.89 4.83 0.27
N ASN A 67 -4.67 5.26 1.26
CA ASN A 67 -6.12 5.08 1.24
C ASN A 67 -6.78 5.76 0.04
N TYR A 68 -6.37 6.97 -0.31
CA TYR A 68 -6.87 7.65 -1.50
C TYR A 68 -6.68 6.78 -2.74
N PHE A 69 -5.47 6.28 -2.99
CA PHE A 69 -5.21 5.49 -4.18
C PHE A 69 -5.92 4.14 -4.19
N VAL A 70 -5.97 3.41 -3.07
CA VAL A 70 -6.70 2.14 -3.00
C VAL A 70 -8.17 2.31 -3.42
N ASN A 71 -8.85 3.34 -2.92
CA ASN A 71 -10.25 3.62 -3.29
C ASN A 71 -10.45 4.07 -4.75
N ASN A 72 -9.38 4.49 -5.44
CA ASN A 72 -9.44 4.86 -6.86
C ASN A 72 -9.03 3.69 -7.78
N PHE A 73 -8.53 2.58 -7.22
CA PHE A 73 -8.20 1.37 -7.96
C PHE A 73 -9.26 0.26 -7.82
N SER A 74 -10.04 0.25 -6.72
CA SER A 74 -11.25 -0.59 -6.58
C SER A 74 -12.42 -0.13 -7.44
#